data_AF-A0AAE7E671-F1
#
_entry.id   AF-A0AAE7E671-F1
#
_cell.length_a   1.000
_cell.length_b   1.000
_cell.length_c   1.000
_cell.angle_alpha   90.00
_cell.angle_beta   90.00
_cell.angle_gamma   90.00
#
_symmetry.space_group_name_H-M   'P 1'
#
loop_
_entity.id
_entity.type
_entity.pdbx_description
1 polymer ?
#
loop_
_entity_poly.entity_id
_entity_poly.type
_entity_poly.pdbx_seq_one_letter_code
_entity_poly.pdbx_strand_id
1 'polypeptide(L)'
;MIISVDKDSLFNLFGVNNFYSLETTIDNMAPSLVEYHLSNFYNYNNDNVYFNKRDVEESVSIGEYNIYIDYDKNIYLEVTESNLDDNTQTLW
;
A
#
# COMPACT_ATOMS: atom_id res chain seq x y z
N MET A 1 6.91 6.92 5.06
CA MET A 1 6.93 7.58 3.72
C MET A 1 5.60 7.30 3.03
N ILE A 2 5.01 8.26 2.30
CA ILE A 2 3.67 8.10 1.69
C ILE A 2 3.69 8.46 0.21
N ILE A 3 3.09 7.61 -0.60
CA ILE A 3 3.02 7.76 -2.06
C ILE A 3 1.56 7.78 -2.51
N SER A 4 1.28 8.52 -3.58
CA SER A 4 0.00 8.42 -4.27
C SER A 4 0.05 7.23 -5.22
N VAL A 5 -1.02 6.44 -5.22
CA VAL A 5 -1.12 5.21 -6.00
C VAL A 5 -2.29 5.34 -6.97
N ASP A 6 -2.03 4.99 -8.22
CA ASP A 6 -3.09 4.81 -9.21
C ASP A 6 -3.97 3.61 -8.82
N LYS A 7 -5.27 3.86 -8.63
CA LYS A 7 -6.19 2.85 -8.14
C LYS A 7 -6.27 1.65 -9.07
N ASP A 8 -6.25 1.89 -10.40
CA ASP A 8 -6.47 0.85 -11.38
C ASP A 8 -5.24 -0.07 -11.44
N SER A 9 -4.05 0.49 -11.25
CA SER A 9 -2.80 -0.27 -11.12
C SER A 9 -2.78 -1.14 -9.87
N LEU A 10 -3.23 -0.62 -8.71
CA LEU A 10 -3.33 -1.40 -7.46
C LEU A 10 -4.37 -2.52 -7.60
N PHE A 11 -5.54 -2.19 -8.15
CA PHE A 11 -6.62 -3.13 -8.39
C PHE A 11 -6.21 -4.24 -9.35
N ASN A 12 -5.48 -3.93 -10.41
CA ASN A 12 -4.92 -4.93 -11.31
C ASN A 12 -3.84 -5.81 -10.63
N LEU A 13 -3.03 -5.26 -9.71
CA LEU A 13 -2.02 -6.01 -8.97
C LEU A 13 -2.67 -7.11 -8.12
N PHE A 14 -3.78 -6.79 -7.44
CA PHE A 14 -4.51 -7.73 -6.59
C PHE A 14 -5.64 -8.47 -7.34
N GLY A 15 -5.93 -8.12 -8.60
CA GLY A 15 -6.99 -8.71 -9.40
C GLY A 15 -8.41 -8.37 -8.91
N VAL A 16 -8.60 -7.18 -8.36
CA VAL A 16 -9.84 -6.73 -7.71
C VAL A 16 -10.46 -5.55 -8.43
N ASN A 17 -11.76 -5.31 -8.22
CA ASN A 17 -12.51 -4.26 -8.95
C ASN A 17 -13.05 -3.16 -8.03
N ASN A 18 -12.99 -3.37 -6.71
CA ASN A 18 -13.51 -2.46 -5.70
C ASN A 18 -12.72 -2.64 -4.39
N PHE A 19 -12.81 -1.65 -3.51
CA PHE A 19 -12.05 -1.64 -2.25
C PHE A 19 -12.44 -2.78 -1.31
N TYR A 20 -13.73 -3.10 -1.19
CA TYR A 20 -14.18 -4.24 -0.38
C TYR A 20 -13.56 -5.57 -0.82
N SER A 21 -13.38 -5.77 -2.13
CA SER A 21 -12.71 -6.94 -2.70
C SER A 21 -11.20 -6.89 -2.46
N LEU A 22 -10.60 -5.69 -2.46
CA LEU A 22 -9.21 -5.49 -2.08
C LEU A 22 -8.99 -5.93 -0.64
N GLU A 23 -9.77 -5.40 0.30
CA GLU A 23 -9.71 -5.75 1.73
C GLU A 23 -9.92 -7.26 1.92
N THR A 24 -10.96 -7.82 1.30
CA THR A 24 -11.23 -9.27 1.36
C THR A 24 -10.08 -10.10 0.77
N THR A 25 -9.46 -9.65 -0.33
CA THR A 25 -8.36 -10.37 -0.97
C THR A 25 -7.10 -10.31 -0.12
N ILE A 26 -6.82 -9.15 0.45
CA ILE A 26 -5.71 -8.91 1.38
C ILE A 26 -5.88 -9.77 2.64
N ASP A 27 -7.08 -9.82 3.22
CA ASP A 27 -7.38 -10.65 4.39
C ASP A 27 -7.27 -12.15 4.10
N ASN A 28 -7.57 -12.57 2.86
CA ASN A 28 -7.43 -13.96 2.44
C ASN A 28 -6.00 -14.31 1.96
N MET A 29 -5.14 -13.32 1.72
CA MET A 29 -3.76 -13.52 1.34
C MET A 29 -2.84 -13.62 2.57
N ALA A 30 -1.71 -14.30 2.39
CA ALA A 30 -0.69 -14.30 3.42
C ALA A 30 -0.13 -12.87 3.58
N PRO A 31 0.00 -12.34 4.81
CA PRO A 31 0.49 -10.98 5.05
C PRO A 31 1.81 -10.69 4.34
N SER A 32 2.76 -11.64 4.35
CA SER A 32 4.05 -11.52 3.68
C SER A 32 3.96 -11.39 2.15
N LEU A 33 2.93 -11.99 1.54
CA LEU A 33 2.71 -11.88 0.10
C LEU A 33 2.15 -10.50 -0.25
N VAL A 34 1.23 -9.99 0.58
CA VAL A 34 0.69 -8.63 0.42
C VAL A 34 1.81 -7.60 0.59
N GLU A 35 2.64 -7.75 1.62
CA GLU A 35 3.83 -6.91 1.84
C GLU A 35 4.80 -6.96 0.67
N TYR A 36 5.07 -8.14 0.09
CA TYR A 36 5.92 -8.26 -1.11
C TYR A 36 5.35 -7.50 -2.31
N HIS A 37 4.04 -7.65 -2.56
CA HIS A 37 3.36 -6.93 -3.64
C HIS A 37 3.40 -5.42 -3.43
N LEU A 38 3.10 -4.96 -2.21
CA LEU A 38 3.12 -3.54 -1.86
C LEU A 38 4.53 -2.95 -1.90
N SER A 39 5.55 -3.68 -1.45
CA SER A 39 6.96 -3.26 -1.54
C SER A 39 7.40 -3.09 -2.99
N ASN A 40 7.08 -4.07 -3.84
CA ASN A 40 7.42 -4.02 -5.26
C ASN A 40 6.66 -2.88 -5.96
N PHE A 41 5.40 -2.67 -5.60
CA PHE A 41 4.58 -1.58 -6.13
C PHE A 41 5.05 -0.20 -5.67
N TYR A 42 5.50 -0.10 -4.42
CA TYR A 42 6.09 1.09 -3.83
C TYR A 42 7.42 1.46 -4.49
N ASN A 43 8.31 0.49 -4.72
CA ASN A 43 9.59 0.74 -5.40
C ASN A 43 9.43 1.27 -6.83
N TYR A 44 8.32 0.94 -7.51
CA TYR A 44 7.99 1.48 -8.83
C TYR A 44 7.45 2.92 -8.78
N ASN A 45 6.89 3.36 -7.66
CA ASN A 45 6.25 4.66 -7.49
C ASN A 45 7.03 5.50 -6.46
N ASN A 46 8.02 6.27 -6.93
CA ASN A 46 8.93 7.04 -6.08
C ASN A 46 8.44 8.46 -5.71
N ASP A 47 7.22 8.83 -6.12
CA ASP A 47 6.71 10.17 -5.87
C ASP A 47 6.11 10.26 -4.47
N ASN A 48 6.93 10.77 -3.53
CA ASN A 48 6.47 11.19 -2.21
C ASN A 48 5.40 12.27 -2.37
N VAL A 49 4.17 11.98 -1.92
CA VAL A 49 3.06 12.94 -2.01
C VAL A 49 2.72 13.46 -0.62
N TYR A 50 2.41 14.75 -0.52
CA TYR A 50 1.87 15.30 0.72
C TYR A 50 0.43 14.80 0.90
N PHE A 51 0.20 13.98 1.91
CA PHE A 51 -1.11 13.40 2.20
C PHE A 51 -1.73 14.02 3.46
N ASN A 52 -2.99 14.45 3.35
CA ASN A 52 -3.72 15.03 4.48
C ASN A 52 -4.67 13.98 5.08
N LYS A 53 -4.32 13.47 6.28
CA LYS A 53 -5.12 12.43 6.97
C LYS A 53 -6.55 12.86 7.34
N ARG A 54 -6.94 14.13 7.13
CA ARG A 54 -8.31 14.63 7.35
C ARG A 54 -9.27 14.32 6.21
N ASP A 55 -8.74 14.11 5.01
CA ASP A 55 -9.55 13.87 3.81
C ASP A 55 -9.73 12.37 3.52
N VAL A 56 -9.23 11.51 4.43
CA VAL A 56 -9.39 10.06 4.42
C VAL A 56 -10.86 9.70 4.68
N GLU A 57 -11.45 8.98 3.74
CA GLU A 57 -12.72 8.27 3.91
C GLU A 57 -12.49 6.92 4.61
N GLU A 58 -11.51 6.15 4.13
CA GLU A 58 -11.28 4.78 4.58
C GLU A 58 -9.78 4.48 4.70
N SER A 59 -9.41 3.67 5.68
CA SER A 59 -8.01 3.30 5.92
C SER A 59 -7.89 1.83 6.29
N VAL A 60 -6.97 1.13 5.63
CA VAL A 60 -6.66 -0.27 5.90
C VAL A 60 -5.19 -0.38 6.27
N SER A 61 -4.91 -1.01 7.41
CA SER A 61 -3.56 -1.24 7.91
C SER A 61 -3.18 -2.71 7.74
N ILE A 62 -2.09 -2.95 7.02
CA ILE A 62 -1.57 -4.28 6.70
C ILE A 62 -0.11 -4.35 7.13
N GLY A 63 0.13 -4.95 8.29
CA GLY A 63 1.48 -5.04 8.85
C GLY A 63 2.12 -3.66 8.95
N GLU A 64 3.13 -3.42 8.12
CA GLU A 64 3.90 -2.16 8.07
C GLU A 64 3.41 -1.15 7.02
N TYR A 65 2.42 -1.54 6.21
CA TYR A 65 1.82 -0.74 5.16
C TYR A 65 0.43 -0.22 5.59
N ASN A 66 0.13 1.03 5.31
CA ASN A 66 -1.20 1.59 5.46
C ASN A 66 -1.70 2.07 4.10
N ILE A 67 -2.88 1.61 3.71
CA ILE A 67 -3.60 2.07 2.53
C ILE A 67 -4.65 3.06 3.00
N TYR A 68 -4.64 4.25 2.43
CA TYR A 68 -5.62 5.29 2.68
C TYR A 68 -6.41 5.57 1.41
N ILE A 69 -7.70 5.83 1.57
CA ILE A 69 -8.60 6.22 0.50
C ILE A 69 -9.29 7.52 0.87
N ASP A 70 -9.24 8.49 -0.02
CA ASP A 70 -9.93 9.77 0.12
C ASP A 70 -11.33 9.74 -0.48
N TYR A 71 -12.17 10.72 -0.14
CA TYR A 71 -13.52 10.89 -0.70
C TYR A 71 -13.56 11.02 -2.23
N ASP A 72 -12.46 11.48 -2.84
CA ASP A 72 -12.29 11.54 -4.30
C ASP A 72 -11.86 10.19 -4.92
N LYS A 73 -11.80 9.12 -4.11
CA LYS A 73 -11.35 7.76 -4.48
C LYS A 73 -9.89 7.69 -4.93
N ASN A 74 -9.08 8.64 -4.49
CA ASN A 74 -7.63 8.57 -4.62
C ASN A 74 -7.10 7.60 -3.56
N ILE A 75 -6.11 6.78 -3.94
CA ILE A 75 -5.51 5.79 -3.05
C ILE A 75 -4.09 6.23 -2.71
N TYR A 76 -3.72 6.12 -1.44
CA TYR A 76 -2.40 6.45 -0.94
C TYR A 76 -1.84 5.28 -0.16
N LEU A 77 -0.55 5.00 -0.35
CA LEU A 77 0.16 3.95 0.35
C LEU A 77 1.22 4.60 1.25
N GLU A 78 1.06 4.46 2.55
CA GLU A 78 2.07 4.81 3.55
C GLU A 78 2.82 3.56 3.96
N VAL A 79 4.15 3.64 3.89
CA VAL A 79 5.05 2.65 4.46
C VAL A 79 5.64 3.25 5.72
N THR A 80 5.49 2.56 6.84
CA THR A 80 6.20 2.93 8.07
C THR A 80 7.68 2.61 7.84
N GLU A 81 8.56 3.62 7.86
CA GLU A 81 9.99 3.50 7.48
C GLU A 81 10.84 2.55 8.36
N SER A 82 10.23 1.84 9.31
CA SER A 82 10.93 0.95 10.23
C SER A 82 11.66 -0.22 9.56
N ASN A 83 11.46 -0.49 8.26
CA ASN A 83 12.08 -1.62 7.55
C ASN A 83 12.68 -1.30 6.16
N LEU A 84 12.77 -0.03 5.75
CA LEU A 84 13.51 0.32 4.52
C LEU A 84 15.03 0.05 4.65
N ASP A 85 15.54 -0.08 5.88
CA ASP A 85 16.94 -0.38 6.19
C ASP A 85 17.26 -1.90 6.26
N ASP A 86 16.28 -2.79 6.37
CA ASP A 86 16.53 -4.23 6.60
C ASP A 86 16.67 -5.05 5.30
N ASN A 87 16.56 -4.40 4.13
CA ASN A 87 16.93 -4.99 2.84
C ASN A 87 18.45 -4.97 2.57
N THR A 88 19.30 -4.60 3.53
CA THR A 88 20.78 -4.63 3.38
C THR A 88 21.53 -5.48 4.40
N GLN A 89 20.87 -6.37 5.14
CA GLN A 89 21.62 -7.41 5.86
C GLN A 89 21.90 -8.59 4.92
N THR A 90 22.86 -8.37 4.01
CA THR A 90 23.65 -9.45 3.40
C THR A 90 24.16 -10.38 4.50
N LEU A 91 23.54 -11.55 4.62
CA LEU A 91 24.15 -12.68 5.31
C LEU A 91 25.07 -13.36 4.30
N TRP A 92 26.36 -13.00 4.41
CA TRP A 92 27.47 -13.71 3.79
C TRP A 92 27.55 -15.17 4.25
#